data_AF-A0A522RMC8-F1
#
_entry.id   AF-A0A522RMC8-F1
#
_cell.length_a   1.000
_cell.length_b   1.000
_cell.length_c   1.000
_cell.angle_alpha   90.00
_cell.angle_beta   90.00
_cell.angle_gamma   90.00
#
_symmetry.space_group_name_H-M   'P 1'
#
loop_
_entity.id
_entity.type
_entity.pdbx_description
1 polymer ?
#
loop_
_entity_poly.entity_id
_entity_poly.type
_entity_poly.pdbx_seq_one_letter_code
_entity_poly.pdbx_strand_id
1 'polypeptide(L)'
;MSSFMQILPKPTEAELEILQVLWEHGACTVRDVHEILHRRDGTGYTTALKMLQIMHDKGLVVRDESQRAHVYHAAVSKERTQKKFLSDMLQRVFDGSPSRLVL
;
A
#
# COMPACT_ATOMS: atom_id res chain seq x y z
N MET A 1 -27.47 3.15 9.11
CA MET A 1 -26.11 3.31 9.66
C MET A 1 -25.16 3.36 8.49
N SER A 2 -24.73 4.57 8.12
CA SER A 2 -24.08 4.88 6.85
C SER A 2 -22.85 4.01 6.61
N SER A 3 -22.92 3.23 5.53
CA SER A 3 -21.76 2.61 4.91
C SER A 3 -20.87 3.74 4.39
N PHE A 4 -19.90 4.17 5.20
CA PHE A 4 -18.78 4.98 4.75
C PHE A 4 -18.11 4.19 3.62
N MET A 5 -18.32 4.62 2.39
CA MET A 5 -17.59 4.12 1.23
C MET A 5 -16.15 4.56 1.44
N GLN A 6 -15.37 3.73 2.16
CA GLN A 6 -13.96 3.96 2.48
C GLN A 6 -13.24 4.30 1.18
N ILE A 7 -12.95 5.59 0.99
CA ILE A 7 -12.14 6.09 -0.12
C ILE A 7 -10.75 5.53 0.16
N LEU A 8 -10.44 4.38 -0.45
CA LEU A 8 -9.12 3.79 -0.34
C LEU A 8 -8.08 4.84 -0.77
N PRO A 9 -7.16 5.28 0.11
CA PRO A 9 -6.13 6.22 -0.28
C PRO A 9 -5.34 5.62 -1.44
N LYS A 10 -4.99 6.44 -2.43
CA LYS A 10 -4.13 5.97 -3.51
C LYS A 10 -2.69 5.89 -2.97
N PRO A 11 -2.07 4.70 -2.92
CA PRO A 11 -0.67 4.60 -2.50
C PRO A 11 0.23 5.27 -3.54
N THR A 12 1.32 5.86 -3.08
CA THR A 12 2.46 6.19 -3.96
C THR A 12 3.20 4.92 -4.38
N GLU A 13 4.16 5.04 -5.29
CA GLU A 13 4.98 3.90 -5.74
C GLU A 13 5.74 3.26 -4.57
N ALA A 14 6.38 4.08 -3.73
CA ALA A 14 7.10 3.59 -2.55
C ALA A 14 6.17 2.95 -1.49
N GLU A 15 4.94 3.46 -1.35
CA GLU A 15 3.93 2.84 -0.47
C GLU A 15 3.42 1.52 -1.05
N LEU A 16 3.33 1.42 -2.37
CA LEU A 16 2.92 0.21 -3.07
C LEU A 16 3.98 -0.90 -2.92
N GLU A 17 5.28 -0.57 -2.96
CA GLU A 17 6.37 -1.50 -2.63
C GLU A 17 6.19 -2.11 -1.23
N ILE A 18 5.91 -1.27 -0.22
CA ILE A 18 5.64 -1.76 1.14
C ILE A 18 4.39 -2.64 1.18
N LEU A 19 3.31 -2.25 0.50
CA LEU A 19 2.10 -3.06 0.42
C LEU A 19 2.37 -4.42 -0.23
N GLN A 20 3.21 -4.49 -1.26
CA GLN A 20 3.63 -5.75 -1.86
C GLN A 20 4.33 -6.65 -0.85
N VAL A 21 5.27 -6.12 -0.07
CA VAL A 21 5.93 -6.86 1.00
C VAL A 21 4.92 -7.41 2.00
N LEU A 22 3.96 -6.58 2.46
CA LEU A 22 2.94 -7.00 3.42
C LEU A 22 1.93 -8.00 2.83
N TRP A 23 1.64 -7.94 1.54
CA TRP A 23 0.78 -8.93 0.88
C TRP A 23 1.49 -10.27 0.67
N GLU A 24 2.80 -10.27 0.42
CA GLU A 24 3.60 -11.48 0.18
C GLU A 24 3.98 -12.17 1.49
N HIS A 25 4.36 -11.40 2.51
CA HIS A 25 4.89 -11.92 3.77
C HIS A 25 3.90 -11.86 4.94
N GLY A 26 2.76 -11.20 4.76
CA GLY A 26 1.77 -11.00 5.82
C GLY A 26 2.17 -9.89 6.78
N ALA A 27 1.81 -10.04 8.05
CA ALA A 27 2.15 -9.06 9.08
C ALA A 27 3.66 -9.03 9.34
N CYS A 28 4.27 -7.86 9.21
CA CYS A 28 5.73 -7.69 9.30
C CYS A 28 6.10 -6.54 10.24
N THR A 29 7.26 -6.63 10.88
CA THR A 29 7.81 -5.51 11.64
C THR A 29 8.45 -4.47 10.71
N VAL A 30 8.71 -3.26 11.24
CA VAL A 30 9.52 -2.24 10.55
C VAL A 30 10.87 -2.79 10.09
N ARG A 31 11.48 -3.67 10.89
CA ARG A 31 12.77 -4.27 10.57
C ARG A 31 12.65 -5.23 9.40
N ASP A 32 11.63 -6.09 9.38
CA ASP A 32 11.41 -7.05 8.28
C ASP A 32 11.19 -6.31 6.97
N VAL A 33 10.31 -5.28 6.99
CA VAL A 33 10.05 -4.44 5.81
C VAL A 33 11.33 -3.73 5.36
N HIS A 34 12.10 -3.17 6.29
CA HIS A 34 13.38 -2.54 5.95
C HIS A 34 14.36 -3.54 5.33
N GLU A 35 14.56 -4.72 5.91
CA GLU A 35 15.50 -5.72 5.39
C GLU A 35 15.12 -6.16 3.96
N ILE A 36 13.82 -6.32 3.69
CA ILE A 36 13.32 -6.70 2.35
C ILE A 36 13.53 -5.56 1.34
N LEU A 37 13.16 -4.32 1.69
CA LEU A 37 13.32 -3.16 0.81
C LEU A 37 14.79 -2.76 0.62
N HIS A 38 15.61 -2.93 1.66
CA HIS A 38 17.04 -2.63 1.59
C HIS A 38 17.75 -3.57 0.62
N ARG A 39 17.36 -4.85 0.57
CA ARG A 39 17.88 -5.82 -0.41
C ARG A 39 17.50 -5.48 -1.85
N ARG A 40 16.37 -4.81 -2.08
CA ARG A 40 15.93 -4.38 -3.42
C ARG A 40 16.63 -3.09 -3.85
N ASP A 41 16.49 -2.03 -3.06
CA ASP A 41 16.81 -0.66 -3.50
C ASP A 41 17.73 0.11 -2.54
N GLY A 42 18.30 -0.55 -1.52
CA GLY A 42 19.20 0.09 -0.56
C GLY A 42 18.52 1.06 0.42
N THR A 43 17.19 0.98 0.57
CA THR A 43 16.40 1.90 1.40
C THR A 43 16.89 1.92 2.86
N GLY A 44 17.01 3.11 3.46
CA GLY A 44 17.42 3.30 4.86
C GLY A 44 16.32 2.96 5.87
N TYR A 45 16.71 2.49 7.07
CA TYR A 45 15.78 2.05 8.12
C TYR A 45 14.77 3.12 8.56
N THR A 46 15.23 4.36 8.74
CA THR A 46 14.38 5.49 9.16
C THR A 46 13.37 5.89 8.09
N THR A 47 13.69 5.65 6.81
CA THR A 47 12.76 5.84 5.69
C THR A 47 11.63 4.83 5.74
N ALA A 48 11.94 3.53 5.94
CA ALA A 48 10.92 2.49 6.10
C ALA A 48 9.99 2.77 7.29
N LEU A 49 10.56 3.19 8.43
CA LEU A 49 9.77 3.58 9.61
C LEU A 49 8.82 4.75 9.31
N LYS A 50 9.35 5.85 8.77
CA LYS A 50 8.55 7.04 8.45
C LYS A 50 7.44 6.71 7.44
N MET A 51 7.75 5.87 6.45
CA MET A 51 6.78 5.51 5.43
C MET A 51 5.65 4.65 6.00
N LEU A 52 5.97 3.69 6.88
CA LEU A 52 4.95 2.91 7.61
C LEU A 52 4.07 3.79 8.51
N GLN A 53 4.62 4.81 9.15
CA GLN A 53 3.84 5.79 9.93
C GLN A 53 2.89 6.59 9.04
N ILE A 54 3.38 7.14 7.93
CA ILE A 54 2.56 7.88 6.95
C ILE A 54 1.46 6.98 6.38
N MET A 55 1.78 5.74 6.03
CA MET A 55 0.82 4.76 5.53
C MET A 55 -0.23 4.40 6.57
N HIS A 56 0.14 4.36 7.85
CA HIS A 56 -0.79 4.13 8.95
C HIS A 56 -1.77 5.31 9.10
N ASP A 57 -1.26 6.54 9.09
CA ASP A 57 -2.08 7.76 9.13
C ASP A 57 -3.02 7.86 7.93
N LYS A 58 -2.59 7.36 6.77
CA LYS A 58 -3.43 7.23 5.57
C LYS A 58 -4.48 6.13 5.68
N GLY A 59 -4.32 5.15 6.58
CA GLY A 59 -5.17 3.96 6.65
C GLY A 59 -4.85 2.91 5.59
N LEU A 60 -3.64 2.92 5.02
CA LEU A 60 -3.15 1.88 4.10
C LEU A 60 -2.65 0.64 4.85
N VAL A 61 -2.14 0.84 6.07
CA VAL A 61 -1.68 -0.22 6.97
C VAL A 61 -2.26 -0.01 8.36
N VAL A 62 -2.41 -1.10 9.10
CA VAL A 62 -2.78 -1.08 10.51
C VAL A 62 -1.58 -1.57 11.30
N ARG A 63 -1.30 -0.88 12.40
CA ARG A 63 -0.30 -1.29 13.37
C ARG A 63 -0.98 -2.13 14.46
N ASP A 64 -0.40 -3.29 14.75
CA ASP A 64 -0.79 -4.06 15.93
C ASP A 64 -0.07 -3.49 17.16
N GLU A 65 -0.85 -2.90 18.06
CA GLU A 65 -0.35 -2.31 19.32
C GLU A 65 -0.23 -3.33 20.45
N SER A 66 -0.79 -4.54 20.30
CA SER A 66 -0.67 -5.61 21.28
C SER A 66 0.70 -6.29 21.25
N GLN A 67 1.39 -6.17 20.13
CA GLN A 67 2.73 -6.70 19.90
C GLN A 67 3.79 -5.67 20.35
N ARG A 68 4.78 -6.14 21.09
CA ARG A 68 5.90 -5.31 21.57
C ARG A 68 6.79 -4.82 20.41
N ALA A 69 6.85 -5.59 19.33
CA ALA A 69 7.42 -5.16 18.07
C ALA A 69 6.35 -4.36 17.30
N HIS A 70 6.75 -3.25 16.67
CA HIS A 70 5.89 -2.47 15.79
C HIS A 70 5.52 -3.28 14.54
N VAL A 71 4.54 -4.19 14.67
CA VAL A 71 4.04 -5.07 13.61
C VAL A 71 2.98 -4.31 12.81
N TYR A 72 3.09 -4.36 11.49
CA TYR A 72 2.17 -3.76 10.54
C TYR A 72 1.56 -4.83 9.65
N HIS A 73 0.30 -4.65 9.29
CA HIS A 73 -0.37 -5.45 8.27
C HIS A 73 -1.11 -4.54 7.28
N ALA A 74 -1.28 -5.01 6.04
CA ALA A 74 -2.00 -4.26 5.02
C ALA A 74 -3.48 -4.11 5.43
N ALA A 75 -3.97 -2.87 5.47
CA ALA A 75 -5.38 -2.56 5.71
C ALA A 75 -6.22 -2.71 4.43
N VAL A 76 -5.54 -2.75 3.28
CA VAL A 76 -6.12 -2.76 1.94
C VAL A 76 -5.81 -4.06 1.22
N SER A 77 -6.78 -4.62 0.49
CA SER A 77 -6.55 -5.84 -0.27
C SER A 77 -5.81 -5.54 -1.58
N LYS A 78 -4.98 -6.49 -2.02
CA LYS A 78 -4.22 -6.42 -3.28
C LYS A 78 -5.16 -6.22 -4.47
N GLU A 79 -6.20 -7.02 -4.56
CA GLU A 79 -7.14 -7.03 -5.69
C GLU A 79 -7.92 -5.72 -5.78
N ARG A 80 -8.38 -5.19 -4.64
CA ARG A 80 -9.15 -3.93 -4.60
C ARG A 80 -8.26 -2.74 -4.95
N THR A 81 -7.01 -2.76 -4.49
CA THR A 81 -6.02 -1.72 -4.80
C THR A 81 -5.67 -1.74 -6.29
N GLN A 82 -5.39 -2.92 -6.87
CA GLN A 82 -5.12 -3.08 -8.30
C GLN A 82 -6.30 -2.65 -9.19
N LYS A 83 -7.53 -3.09 -8.87
CA LYS A 83 -8.73 -2.67 -9.61
C LYS A 83 -8.92 -1.16 -9.60
N LYS A 84 -8.72 -0.52 -8.45
CA LYS A 84 -8.81 0.93 -8.33
C LYS A 84 -7.73 1.63 -9.16
N PHE A 85 -6.50 1.14 -9.11
CA PHE A 85 -5.39 1.71 -9.88
C PHE A 85 -5.63 1.62 -11.39
N LEU A 86 -6.11 0.46 -11.87
CA LEU A 86 -6.48 0.27 -13.27
C LEU A 86 -7.64 1.19 -13.67
N SER A 87 -8.69 1.28 -12.84
CA SER A 87 -9.83 2.17 -13.09
C SER A 87 -9.40 3.64 -13.16
N ASP A 88 -8.52 4.08 -12.25
CA ASP A 88 -7.97 5.44 -12.26
C ASP A 88 -7.13 5.70 -13.51
N MET A 89 -6.35 4.72 -13.96
CA MET A 89 -5.55 4.82 -15.19
C MET A 89 -6.45 4.92 -16.42
N LEU A 90 -7.47 4.06 -16.51
CA LEU A 90 -8.47 4.10 -17.58
C LEU A 90 -9.18 5.45 -17.62
N GLN A 91 -9.54 5.99 -16.46
CA GLN A 91 -10.16 7.31 -16.37
C GLN A 91 -9.21 8.43 -16.84
N ARG A 92 -7.94 8.40 -16.42
CA ARG A 92 -6.98 9.48 -16.72
C ARG A 92 -6.47 9.46 -18.15
N VAL A 93 -6.23 8.28 -18.71
CA VAL A 93 -5.57 8.11 -20.02
C VAL A 93 -6.61 7.98 -21.14
N PHE A 94 -7.74 7.34 -20.86
CA PHE A 94 -8.76 7.01 -21.87
C PHE A 94 -10.10 7.71 -21.62
N ASP A 95 -10.12 8.69 -20.70
CA ASP A 95 -11.31 9.46 -20.32
C ASP A 95 -12.48 8.56 -19.85
N GLY A 96 -12.13 7.40 -19.28
CA GLY A 96 -13.09 6.40 -18.81
C GLY A 96 -13.69 5.52 -19.90
N SER A 97 -13.18 5.58 -21.14
CA SER A 97 -13.71 4.81 -22.28
C SER A 97 -12.81 3.62 -22.65
N PRO A 98 -13.18 2.37 -22.32
CA PRO A 98 -12.41 1.18 -22.72
C PRO A 98 -12.29 1.01 -24.24
N SER A 99 -13.20 1.59 -25.01
CA SER A 99 -13.17 1.57 -26.49
C SER A 99 -12.03 2.38 -27.09
N ARG A 100 -11.35 3.23 -26.32
CA ARG A 100 -10.12 3.93 -26.74
C ARG A 100 -8.85 3.11 -26.48
N LEU A 101 -8.98 1.91 -25.90
CA LEU A 101 -7.87 1.00 -25.63
C LEU A 101 -7.44 0.17 -26.87
N VAL A 102 -8.06 0.42 -28.03
CA VAL A 102 -7.74 -0.28 -29.27
C VAL A 102 -6.43 0.28 -29.83
N LEU A 103 -5.40 -0.56 -29.84
CA LEU A 103 -4.14 -0.40 -30.60
C LEU A 103 -4.25 -1.14 -31.93
#